data_AF-A0A2M8NHG2-F1
#
_entry.id   AF-A0A2M8NHG2-F1
#
_cell.length_a   1.000
_cell.length_b   1.000
_cell.length_c   1.000
_cell.angle_alpha   90.00
_cell.angle_beta   90.00
_cell.angle_gamma   90.00
#
_symmetry.space_group_name_H-M   'P 1'
#
loop_
_entity.id
_entity.type
_entity.pdbx_description
1 polymer ?
#
loop_
_entity_poly.entity_id
_entity_poly.type
_entity_poly.pdbx_seq_one_letter_code
_entity_poly.pdbx_strand_id
1 'polypeptide(L)'
;MKIIFIGDIVGAGLAYLEARLPELAAQHQPDFIIANAENLELSGASSFVIAGMSAASLARLWALGVDAVTGGNHSWDGAEGYAVHDDLRVLRPLNYGSGAPGRGATIIHKGGLRLG
;
A
#
# COMPACT_ATOMS: atom_id res chain seq x y z
N MET A 1 -12.01 15.43 -9.31
CA MET A 1 -11.01 14.59 -8.64
C MET A 1 -10.87 13.30 -9.42
N LYS A 2 -9.65 12.90 -9.75
CA LYS A 2 -9.30 11.64 -10.42
C LYS A 2 -8.42 10.81 -9.49
N ILE A 3 -8.77 9.55 -9.30
CA ILE A 3 -8.05 8.63 -8.43
C ILE A 3 -7.68 7.40 -9.25
N ILE A 4 -6.42 6.99 -9.17
CA ILE A 4 -6.03 5.64 -9.56
C ILE A 4 -6.01 4.81 -8.27
N PHE A 5 -6.80 3.73 -8.25
CA PHE A 5 -6.76 2.74 -7.20
C PHE A 5 -6.22 1.44 -7.77
N ILE A 6 -5.12 0.95 -7.21
CA ILE A 6 -4.45 -0.28 -7.61
C ILE A 6 -4.90 -1.38 -6.66
N GLY A 7 -5.43 -2.48 -7.21
CA GLY A 7 -5.77 -3.66 -6.41
C GLY A 7 -4.54 -4.34 -5.83
N ASP A 8 -4.74 -5.51 -5.23
CA ASP A 8 -3.69 -6.26 -4.53
C ASP A 8 -2.42 -6.41 -5.37
N ILE A 9 -1.34 -5.80 -4.89
CA ILE A 9 -0.02 -5.99 -5.45
C ILE A 9 0.57 -7.23 -4.80
N VAL A 10 0.85 -8.26 -5.60
CA VAL A 10 1.35 -9.55 -5.10
C VAL A 10 2.81 -9.73 -5.49
N GLY A 11 3.73 -9.57 -4.54
CA GLY A 11 5.17 -9.80 -4.71
C GLY A 11 5.75 -9.21 -6.01
N ALA A 12 6.11 -10.08 -6.95
CA ALA A 12 6.68 -9.69 -8.25
C ALA A 12 5.78 -8.75 -9.08
N GLY A 13 4.48 -8.66 -8.79
CA GLY A 13 3.56 -7.69 -9.40
C GLY A 13 4.01 -6.23 -9.21
N LEU A 14 4.80 -5.94 -8.16
CA LEU A 14 5.38 -4.62 -7.95
C LEU A 14 6.28 -4.18 -9.11
N ALA A 15 7.08 -5.09 -9.68
CA ALA A 15 7.95 -4.76 -10.82
C ALA A 15 7.16 -4.40 -12.08
N TYR A 16 6.02 -5.04 -12.29
CA TYR A 16 5.11 -4.67 -13.37
C TYR A 16 4.50 -3.29 -13.13
N LEU A 17 4.07 -3.01 -11.89
CA LEU A 17 3.51 -1.71 -11.54
C LEU A 17 4.55 -0.58 -11.71
N GLU A 18 5.80 -0.80 -11.31
CA GLU A 18 6.89 0.17 -11.50
C GLU A 18 7.08 0.57 -12.96
N ALA A 19 6.93 -0.39 -13.88
CA ALA A 19 7.06 -0.15 -15.31
C ALA A 19 5.83 0.58 -15.92
N ARG A 20 4.64 0.43 -15.33
CA ARG A 20 3.37 0.86 -15.95
C ARG A 20 2.71 2.06 -15.31
N LEU A 21 2.85 2.23 -13.99
CA LEU A 21 2.21 3.30 -13.26
C LEU A 21 2.63 4.70 -13.77
N PRO A 22 3.91 4.96 -14.13
CA PRO A 22 4.28 6.25 -14.72
C PRO A 22 3.53 6.58 -16.02
N GLU A 23 3.35 5.58 -16.90
CA GLU A 23 2.59 5.73 -18.15
C GLU A 23 1.11 6.05 -17.86
N LEU A 24 0.49 5.30 -16.95
CA LEU A 24 -0.89 5.52 -16.53
C LEU A 24 -1.06 6.89 -15.86
N ALA A 25 -0.13 7.30 -15.01
CA ALA A 25 -0.16 8.60 -14.36
C ALA A 25 -0.02 9.73 -15.39
N ALA A 26 0.84 9.57 -16.40
CA ALA A 26 0.98 10.55 -17.49
C ALA A 26 -0.31 10.66 -18.32
N GLN A 27 -0.96 9.53 -18.64
CA GLN A 27 -2.18 9.50 -19.44
C GLN A 27 -3.39 10.06 -18.67
N HIS A 28 -3.56 9.65 -17.42
CA HIS A 28 -4.77 9.95 -16.65
C HIS A 28 -4.63 11.18 -15.76
N GLN A 29 -3.41 11.65 -15.48
CA GLN A 29 -3.10 12.80 -14.63
C GLN A 29 -3.91 12.74 -13.32
N PRO A 30 -3.74 11.68 -12.50
CA PRO A 30 -4.53 11.51 -11.28
C PRO A 30 -4.16 12.55 -10.22
N ASP A 31 -5.15 12.94 -9.42
CA ASP A 31 -4.92 13.77 -8.23
C ASP A 31 -4.33 12.90 -7.10
N PHE A 32 -4.80 11.66 -6.98
CA PHE A 32 -4.34 10.69 -5.98
C PHE A 32 -4.11 9.30 -6.58
N ILE A 33 -3.11 8.59 -6.05
CA ILE A 33 -2.81 7.20 -6.36
C ILE A 33 -2.82 6.41 -5.05
N ILE A 34 -3.70 5.41 -4.96
CA ILE A 34 -3.82 4.50 -3.82
C ILE A 34 -3.53 3.07 -4.28
N ALA A 35 -2.94 2.25 -3.42
CA ALA A 35 -2.68 0.84 -3.73
C ALA A 35 -3.01 -0.10 -2.55
N ASN A 36 -3.53 -1.29 -2.83
CA ASN A 36 -3.54 -2.37 -1.83
C ASN A 36 -2.17 -3.06 -1.79
N ALA A 37 -1.53 -3.02 -0.62
CA ALA A 37 -0.20 -3.54 -0.37
C ALA A 37 -0.18 -4.80 0.52
N GLU A 38 -1.32 -5.44 0.81
CA GLU A 38 -1.35 -6.56 1.78
C GLU A 38 -0.48 -7.77 1.36
N ASN A 39 -0.24 -7.94 0.05
CA ASN A 39 0.57 -9.01 -0.51
C ASN A 39 1.88 -8.50 -1.14
N LEU A 40 2.28 -7.26 -0.81
CA LEU A 40 3.35 -6.53 -1.50
C LEU A 40 4.70 -7.25 -1.42
N GLU A 41 4.95 -7.93 -0.32
CA GLU A 41 6.13 -8.74 -0.10
C GLU A 41 5.74 -10.19 0.21
N LEU A 42 6.37 -11.12 -0.52
CA LEU A 42 6.24 -12.55 -0.27
C LEU A 42 7.57 -13.08 0.23
N SER A 43 7.55 -13.79 1.35
CA SER A 43 8.70 -14.48 1.92
C SER A 43 8.34 -15.92 2.31
N GLY A 44 9.34 -16.71 2.68
CA GLY A 44 9.16 -18.13 3.03
C GLY A 44 9.53 -19.09 1.90
N ALA A 45 9.03 -20.32 1.97
CA ALA A 45 9.39 -21.43 1.07
C ALA A 45 8.13 -22.12 0.54
N SER A 46 8.29 -23.06 -0.40
CA SER A 46 7.19 -23.68 -1.18
C SER A 46 5.95 -24.10 -0.39
N SER A 47 6.10 -24.54 0.86
CA SER A 47 4.99 -25.02 1.71
C SER A 47 4.45 -23.97 2.70
N PHE A 48 5.13 -22.82 2.84
CA PHE A 48 4.77 -21.77 3.78
C PHE A 48 5.17 -20.41 3.22
N VAL A 49 4.19 -19.69 2.67
CA VAL A 49 4.36 -18.34 2.14
C VAL A 49 3.82 -17.36 3.18
N ILE A 50 4.62 -16.36 3.50
CA ILE A 50 4.24 -15.21 4.32
C ILE A 50 4.05 -14.04 3.37
N ALA A 51 2.83 -13.51 3.33
CA ALA A 51 2.51 -12.25 2.65
C ALA A 51 2.68 -11.07 3.62
N GLY A 52 2.61 -9.84 3.13
CA GLY A 52 2.69 -8.64 3.95
C GLY A 52 3.39 -7.52 3.22
N MET A 53 4.02 -6.62 3.97
CA MET A 53 4.77 -5.48 3.45
C MET A 53 5.97 -5.18 4.36
N SER A 54 7.01 -4.57 3.79
CA SER A 54 8.20 -4.10 4.51
C SER A 54 8.42 -2.62 4.26
N ALA A 55 9.27 -1.97 5.06
CA ALA A 55 9.65 -0.59 4.80
C ALA A 55 10.30 -0.42 3.41
N ALA A 56 11.07 -1.43 2.97
CA ALA A 56 11.73 -1.41 1.67
C ALA A 56 10.76 -1.51 0.49
N SER A 57 9.76 -2.39 0.58
CA SER A 57 8.76 -2.55 -0.49
C SER A 57 7.80 -1.36 -0.55
N LEU A 58 7.42 -0.78 0.60
CA LEU A 58 6.64 0.45 0.65
C LEU A 58 7.41 1.66 0.08
N ALA A 59 8.72 1.77 0.35
CA ALA A 59 9.55 2.83 -0.20
C ALA A 59 9.52 2.88 -1.74
N ARG A 60 9.40 1.72 -2.40
CA ARG A 60 9.24 1.61 -3.85
C ARG A 60 7.90 2.19 -4.31
N LEU A 61 6.80 1.90 -3.61
CA LEU A 61 5.49 2.52 -3.89
C LEU A 61 5.51 4.03 -3.71
N TRP A 62 6.16 4.53 -2.66
CA TRP A 62 6.33 5.97 -2.44
C TRP A 62 7.10 6.64 -3.58
N ALA A 63 8.16 5.99 -4.07
CA ALA A 63 8.94 6.47 -5.21
C ALA A 63 8.12 6.53 -6.52
N LEU A 64 7.08 5.71 -6.66
CA LEU A 64 6.13 5.76 -7.79
C LEU A 64 5.04 6.82 -7.64
N GLY A 65 5.01 7.55 -6.52
CA GLY A 65 3.99 8.56 -6.25
C GLY A 65 2.67 8.01 -5.73
N VAL A 66 2.66 6.79 -5.17
CA VAL A 66 1.53 6.30 -4.37
C VAL A 66 1.40 7.18 -3.12
N ASP A 67 0.20 7.68 -2.87
CA ASP A 67 -0.07 8.66 -1.80
C ASP A 67 -0.42 7.97 -0.47
N ALA A 68 -1.10 6.82 -0.53
CA ALA A 68 -1.35 5.95 0.61
C ALA A 68 -1.56 4.49 0.15
N VAL A 69 -1.36 3.55 1.07
CA VAL A 69 -1.66 2.15 0.85
C VAL A 69 -2.74 1.65 1.80
N THR A 70 -3.57 0.74 1.30
CA THR A 70 -4.44 -0.07 2.12
C THR A 70 -3.82 -1.45 2.36
N GLY A 71 -4.15 -2.06 3.47
CA GLY A 71 -3.88 -3.47 3.75
C GLY A 71 -5.14 -4.31 3.64
N GLY A 72 -5.07 -5.50 4.23
CA GLY A 72 -6.15 -6.48 4.26
C GLY A 72 -5.91 -7.50 5.37
N ASN A 73 -6.15 -8.78 5.11
CA ASN A 73 -5.93 -9.83 6.10
C ASN A 73 -4.45 -10.09 6.39
N HIS A 74 -3.54 -9.73 5.48
CA HIS A 74 -2.08 -9.86 5.66
C HIS A 74 -1.38 -8.58 6.17
N SER A 75 -2.13 -7.61 6.70
CA SER A 75 -1.58 -6.31 7.09
C SER A 75 -0.40 -6.39 8.08
N TRP A 76 -0.44 -7.32 9.03
CA TRP A 76 0.58 -7.45 10.07
C TRP A 76 1.51 -8.65 9.89
N ASP A 77 1.38 -9.36 8.77
CA ASP A 77 2.24 -10.49 8.47
C ASP A 77 3.65 -10.00 8.07
N GLY A 78 4.64 -10.89 8.21
CA GLY A 78 6.04 -10.55 8.00
C GLY A 78 6.72 -9.89 9.20
N ALA A 79 8.05 -9.82 9.15
CA ALA A 79 8.85 -9.34 10.29
C ALA A 79 8.63 -7.85 10.62
N GLU A 80 8.28 -7.05 9.62
CA GLU A 80 8.09 -5.60 9.74
C GLU A 80 6.61 -5.18 9.78
N GLY A 81 5.66 -6.14 9.71
CA GLY A 81 4.22 -5.87 9.55
C GLY A 81 3.65 -4.92 10.61
N TYR A 82 4.13 -4.98 11.85
CA TYR A 82 3.73 -4.04 12.89
C TYR A 82 4.41 -2.66 12.76
N ALA A 83 5.69 -2.62 12.41
CA ALA A 83 6.48 -1.38 12.35
C ALA A 83 6.08 -0.50 11.16
N VAL A 84 5.73 -1.09 10.02
CA VAL A 84 5.29 -0.33 8.84
C VAL A 84 4.00 0.47 9.09
N HIS A 85 3.19 0.07 10.08
CA HIS A 85 1.95 0.73 10.46
C HIS A 85 2.15 2.00 11.30
N ASP A 86 3.40 2.33 11.66
CA ASP A 86 3.75 3.64 12.22
C ASP A 86 3.70 4.75 11.15
N ASP A 87 3.79 4.41 9.86
CA ASP A 87 3.56 5.35 8.77
C ASP A 87 2.05 5.64 8.61
N LEU A 88 1.68 6.92 8.71
CA LEU A 88 0.27 7.34 8.63
C LEU A 88 -0.39 7.10 7.27
N ARG A 89 0.41 6.79 6.24
CA ARG A 89 -0.04 6.44 4.89
C ARG A 89 -0.33 4.95 4.73
N VAL A 90 -0.01 4.12 5.72
CA VAL A 90 -0.26 2.67 5.71
C VAL A 90 -1.52 2.38 6.53
N LEU A 91 -2.57 1.93 5.85
CA LEU A 91 -3.86 1.61 6.47
C LEU A 91 -4.03 0.10 6.63
N ARG A 92 -4.80 -0.28 7.64
CA ARG A 92 -5.24 -1.65 7.91
C ARG A 92 -6.77 -1.73 7.91
N PRO A 93 -7.40 -2.92 7.94
CA PRO A 93 -8.85 -3.02 8.09
C PRO A 93 -9.38 -2.26 9.32
N LEU A 94 -10.37 -1.38 9.12
CA LEU A 94 -10.93 -0.55 10.19
C LEU A 94 -11.53 -1.38 11.34
N ASN A 95 -12.12 -2.52 11.01
CA ASN A 95 -12.91 -3.38 11.89
C ASN A 95 -12.11 -4.40 12.72
N TYR A 96 -10.77 -4.41 12.65
CA TYR A 96 -9.97 -5.40 13.39
C TYR A 96 -9.94 -5.16 14.91
N GLY A 97 -10.17 -3.91 15.36
CA GLY A 97 -10.20 -3.50 16.76
C GLY A 97 -9.20 -2.39 17.09
N SER A 98 -9.37 -1.76 18.25
CA SER A 98 -8.53 -0.61 18.68
C SER A 98 -7.17 -0.99 19.26
N GLY A 99 -6.96 -2.26 19.58
CA GLY A 99 -5.68 -2.76 20.14
C GLY A 99 -4.63 -3.10 19.08
N ALA A 100 -5.00 -3.16 17.80
CA ALA A 100 -4.07 -3.48 16.72
C ALA A 100 -3.33 -2.22 16.24
N PRO A 101 -2.00 -2.31 15.99
CA PRO A 101 -1.22 -1.18 15.47
C PRO A 101 -1.72 -0.64 14.13
N GLY A 102 -1.44 0.64 13.91
CA GLY A 102 -1.89 1.37 12.73
C GLY A 102 -3.34 1.86 12.78
N ARG A 103 -3.78 2.40 11.65
CA ARG A 103 -5.07 3.09 11.53
C ARG A 103 -5.94 2.47 10.45
N GLY A 104 -7.24 2.51 10.68
CA GLY A 104 -8.24 1.98 9.75
C GLY A 104 -8.68 2.96 8.65
N ALA A 105 -8.34 4.23 8.82
CA ALA A 105 -8.72 5.33 7.95
C ALA A 105 -7.70 6.47 8.10
N THR A 106 -7.61 7.32 7.09
CA THR A 106 -6.78 8.53 7.12
C THR A 106 -7.38 9.58 6.18
N ILE A 107 -6.91 10.82 6.31
CA ILE A 107 -7.21 11.90 5.38
C ILE A 107 -5.90 12.34 4.75
N ILE A 108 -5.80 12.29 3.43
CA ILE A 108 -4.65 12.76 2.67
C ILE A 108 -4.93 14.08 1.95
N HIS A 109 -3.89 14.91 1.83
CA HIS A 109 -3.95 16.24 1.23
C HIS A 109 -2.92 16.37 0.12
N LYS A 110 -3.34 16.79 -1.07
CA LYS A 110 -2.46 16.98 -2.24
C LYS A 110 -3.06 17.98 -3.21
N GLY A 111 -2.27 18.93 -3.71
CA GLY A 111 -2.73 19.91 -4.70
C GLY A 111 -3.93 20.76 -4.24
N GLY A 112 -4.07 21.03 -2.94
CA GLY A 112 -5.24 21.73 -2.37
C GLY A 112 -6.51 20.88 -2.26
N LEU A 113 -6.46 19.61 -2.67
CA LEU A 113 -7.54 18.63 -2.54
C LEU A 113 -7.39 17.80 -1.27
N ARG A 114 -8.50 17.22 -0.79
CA ARG A 114 -8.58 16.36 0.38
C ARG A 114 -9.35 15.07 0.05
N LEU A 115 -8.78 13.91 0.39
CA LEU A 115 -9.39 12.58 0.22
C LEU A 115 -9.39 11.84 1.57
N GLY A 116 -10.51 11.20 1.95
CA GLY A 116 -10.66 10.41 3.19
C GLY A 116 -11.97 9.64 3.24
#